data_AF-A0A0B5NTM2-F1
#
_entry.id   AF-A0A0B5NTM2-F1
#
_cell.length_a   1.000
_cell.length_b   1.000
_cell.length_c   1.000
_cell.angle_alpha   90.00
_cell.angle_beta   90.00
_cell.angle_gamma   90.00
#
_symmetry.space_group_name_H-M   'P 1'
#
loop_
_entity.id
_entity.type
_entity.pdbx_description
1 polymer ?
#
loop_
_entity_poly.entity_id
_entity_poly.type
_entity_poly.pdbx_seq_one_letter_code
_entity_poly.pdbx_strand_id
1 'polypeptide(L)'
;MKHTGRHTGAFLLLFLAEGDNYGGQLLQKCEEELPVNPIDSAILYRTLKKLENEGAIESYVSTDYQDKPRKMYKITSAGKEQLADFQMDIEEKMKNLSFFLGKYKDLQESDHD
;
A
#
# COMPACT_ATOMS: atom_id res chain seq x y z
N MET A 1 11.61 -10.39 -12.63
CA MET A 1 11.82 -9.15 -11.86
C MET A 1 10.59 -8.97 -10.95
N LYS A 2 10.74 -9.18 -9.64
CA LYS A 2 9.62 -9.13 -8.69
C LYS A 2 9.23 -7.67 -8.45
N HIS A 3 8.24 -7.17 -9.20
CA HIS A 3 7.73 -5.80 -9.10
C HIS A 3 6.86 -5.53 -7.87
N THR A 4 6.82 -6.43 -6.89
CA THR A 4 5.89 -6.43 -5.76
C THR A 4 6.09 -5.30 -4.73
N GLY A 5 7.09 -4.43 -4.90
CA GLY A 5 7.43 -3.38 -3.93
C GLY A 5 7.10 -1.93 -4.31
N ARG A 6 6.59 -1.63 -5.52
CA ARG A 6 6.37 -0.21 -5.92
C ARG A 6 5.15 0.46 -5.29
N HIS A 7 4.15 -0.31 -4.87
CA HIS A 7 2.87 0.23 -4.38
C HIS A 7 2.55 -0.12 -2.93
N THR A 8 3.39 -0.93 -2.25
CA THR A 8 3.21 -1.24 -0.82
C THR A 8 3.12 0.04 0.02
N GLY A 9 3.96 1.04 -0.28
CA GLY A 9 3.92 2.33 0.41
C GLY A 9 2.57 3.02 0.29
N ALA A 10 1.95 2.98 -0.90
CA ALA A 10 0.64 3.57 -1.14
C ALA A 10 -0.44 2.92 -0.26
N PHE A 11 -0.50 1.59 -0.19
CA PHE A 11 -1.48 0.88 0.63
C PHE A 11 -1.26 1.10 2.13
N LEU A 12 -0.01 1.11 2.60
CA LEU A 12 0.26 1.37 4.01
C LEU A 12 -0.09 2.81 4.42
N LEU A 13 0.22 3.80 3.57
CA LEU A 13 -0.20 5.18 3.81
C LEU A 13 -1.71 5.34 3.75
N LEU A 14 -2.39 4.64 2.84
CA LEU A 14 -3.86 4.63 2.75
C LEU A 14 -4.48 4.12 4.05
N PHE A 15 -4.05 2.96 4.55
CA PHE A 15 -4.56 2.41 5.81
C PHE A 15 -4.22 3.29 7.02
N LEU A 16 -3.04 3.92 7.02
CA LEU A 16 -2.67 4.87 8.09
C LEU A 16 -3.41 6.20 8.00
N ALA A 17 -3.98 6.56 6.85
CA ALA A 17 -4.85 7.73 6.71
C ALA A 17 -6.24 7.50 7.33
N GLU A 18 -6.68 6.24 7.47
CA GLU A 18 -7.91 5.87 8.18
C GLU A 18 -7.74 5.91 9.71
N GLY A 19 -6.52 5.72 10.19
CA GLY A 19 -6.16 5.81 11.60
C GLY A 19 -4.80 5.19 11.93
N ASP A 20 -4.28 5.51 13.10
CA ASP A 20 -3.00 4.98 13.58
C ASP A 20 -3.11 3.46 13.81
N ASN A 21 -2.11 2.70 13.35
CA ASN A 21 -2.14 1.24 13.40
C ASN A 21 -0.78 0.66 13.82
N TYR A 22 -0.76 -0.54 14.39
CA TYR A 22 0.49 -1.30 14.58
C TYR A 22 0.74 -2.27 13.41
N GLY A 23 2.00 -2.68 13.24
CA GLY A 23 2.42 -3.45 12.07
C GLY A 23 1.65 -4.76 11.84
N GLY A 24 1.25 -5.45 12.91
CA GLY A 24 0.43 -6.66 12.81
C GLY A 24 -0.99 -6.41 12.30
N GLN A 25 -1.62 -5.30 12.70
CA GLN A 25 -2.94 -4.92 12.21
C GLN A 25 -2.89 -4.46 10.75
N LEU A 26 -1.83 -3.74 10.36
CA LEU A 26 -1.61 -3.39 8.95
C LEU A 26 -1.42 -4.64 8.08
N LEU A 27 -0.74 -5.68 8.58
CA LEU A 27 -0.60 -6.94 7.87
C LEU A 27 -1.96 -7.62 7.69
N GLN A 28 -2.77 -7.66 8.75
CA GLN A 28 -4.13 -8.20 8.70
C GLN A 28 -5.01 -7.44 7.69
N LYS A 29 -4.97 -6.10 7.70
CA LYS A 29 -5.67 -5.27 6.70
C LYS A 29 -5.21 -5.59 5.27
N CYS A 30 -3.92 -5.81 5.04
CA CYS A 30 -3.43 -6.21 3.72
C CYS A 30 -3.99 -7.58 3.29
N GLU A 31 -4.14 -8.53 4.22
CA GLU A 31 -4.69 -9.86 3.95
C GLU A 31 -6.21 -9.85 3.72
N GLU A 32 -6.94 -9.03 4.45
CA GLU A 32 -8.41 -9.00 4.43
C GLU A 32 -8.99 -8.06 3.36
N GLU A 33 -8.33 -6.93 3.07
CA GLU A 33 -8.89 -5.85 2.26
C GLU A 33 -8.34 -5.81 0.82
N LEU A 34 -7.15 -6.36 0.55
CA LEU A 34 -6.58 -6.35 -0.80
C LEU A 34 -7.13 -7.50 -1.66
N PRO A 35 -7.71 -7.24 -2.85
CA PRO A 35 -8.22 -8.29 -3.73
C PRO A 35 -7.15 -9.30 -4.17
N VAL A 36 -5.91 -8.81 -4.34
CA VAL A 36 -4.73 -9.63 -4.61
C VAL A 36 -3.61 -9.07 -3.75
N ASN A 37 -3.27 -9.76 -2.67
CA ASN A 37 -2.27 -9.29 -1.70
C ASN A 37 -0.86 -9.84 -2.01
N PRO A 38 0.10 -9.00 -2.45
CA PRO A 38 1.50 -9.39 -2.59
C PRO A 38 2.37 -9.06 -1.35
N ILE A 39 1.79 -8.50 -0.29
CA ILE A 39 2.50 -7.90 0.84
C ILE A 39 2.66 -8.93 1.96
N ASP A 40 3.87 -9.46 2.10
CA ASP A 40 4.26 -10.25 3.26
C ASP A 40 4.79 -9.36 4.40
N SER A 41 5.01 -9.96 5.58
CA SER A 41 5.53 -9.26 6.75
C SER A 41 6.89 -8.60 6.48
N ALA A 42 7.77 -9.24 5.73
CA ALA A 42 9.10 -8.72 5.45
C ALA A 42 9.03 -7.49 4.52
N ILE A 43 8.16 -7.48 3.52
CA ILE A 43 7.86 -6.33 2.66
C ILE A 43 7.25 -5.21 3.49
N LEU A 44 6.26 -5.51 4.33
CA LEU A 44 5.58 -4.54 5.18
C LEU A 44 6.57 -3.81 6.09
N TYR A 45 7.36 -4.53 6.88
CA TYR A 45 8.28 -3.88 7.83
C TYR A 45 9.44 -3.15 7.14
N ARG A 46 9.93 -3.64 6.00
CA ARG A 46 10.91 -2.87 5.18
C ARG A 46 10.29 -1.58 4.66
N THR A 47 9.03 -1.61 4.25
CA THR A 47 8.33 -0.44 3.72
C THR A 47 8.01 0.56 4.82
N LEU A 48 7.53 0.12 5.99
CA LEU A 48 7.33 0.99 7.15
C LEU A 48 8.63 1.70 7.55
N LYS A 49 9.75 0.96 7.63
CA LYS A 49 11.06 1.57 7.90
C LYS A 49 11.45 2.60 6.86
N LYS A 50 11.17 2.35 5.58
CA LYS A 50 11.43 3.29 4.49
C LYS A 50 10.58 4.55 4.64
N LEU A 51 9.27 4.42 4.84
CA LEU A 51 8.35 5.54 5.03
C LEU A 51 8.72 6.38 6.26
N GLU A 52 9.16 5.73 7.35
CA GLU A 52 9.63 6.40 8.57
C GLU A 52 10.90 7.22 8.30
N ASN A 53 11.86 6.66 7.55
CA ASN A 53 13.07 7.38 7.13
C ASN A 53 12.77 8.55 6.17
N GLU A 54 11.72 8.44 5.35
CA GLU A 54 11.26 9.50 4.45
C GLU A 54 10.43 10.57 5.18
N GLY A 55 10.14 10.38 6.48
CA GLY A 55 9.30 11.29 7.26
C GLY A 55 7.81 11.21 6.90
N ALA A 56 7.40 10.22 6.10
CA ALA A 56 6.01 10.00 5.70
C ALA A 56 5.15 9.41 6.83
N ILE A 57 5.78 8.67 7.73
CA ILE A 57 5.15 8.16 8.95
C ILE A 57 6.04 8.44 10.15
N GLU A 58 5.44 8.52 11.33
CA GLU A 58 6.11 8.50 12.62
C GLU A 58 5.64 7.30 13.43
N SER A 59 6.42 6.95 14.47
CA SER A 59 6.03 5.90 15.40
C SER A 59 6.06 6.34 16.84
N TYR A 60 5.20 5.71 17.63
CA TYR A 60 5.09 5.93 19.06
C TYR A 60 4.72 4.61 19.76
N VAL A 61 4.94 4.56 21.07
CA VAL A 61 4.52 3.42 21.89
C VAL A 61 3.14 3.73 22.48
N SER A 62 2.17 2.85 22.26
CA SER A 62 0.88 2.88 22.95
C SER A 62 0.72 1.63 23.84
N THR A 63 0.15 1.84 25.01
CA THR A 63 -0.28 0.81 25.95
C THR A 63 -1.79 0.56 25.92
N ASP A 64 -2.52 1.31 25.09
CA ASP A 64 -3.99 1.31 25.05
C ASP A 64 -4.55 0.04 24.39
N TYR A 65 -3.68 -0.75 23.75
CA TYR A 65 -4.06 -1.97 23.04
C TYR A 65 -3.64 -3.23 23.82
N GLN A 66 -4.62 -3.89 24.46
CA GLN A 66 -4.47 -5.20 25.12
C GLN A 66 -3.33 -5.28 26.15
N ASP A 67 -3.08 -4.19 26.89
CA ASP A 67 -2.12 -4.10 28.00
C ASP A 67 -0.66 -4.45 27.66
N LYS A 68 -0.30 -4.50 26.37
CA LYS A 68 1.07 -4.73 25.91
C LYS A 68 1.56 -3.51 25.13
N PRO A 69 2.73 -2.95 25.44
CA PRO A 69 3.33 -1.89 24.65
C PRO A 69 3.46 -2.31 23.17
N ARG A 70 2.87 -1.55 22.26
CA ARG A 70 2.98 -1.76 20.81
C ARG A 70 3.58 -0.53 20.15
N LYS A 71 4.45 -0.77 19.16
CA LYS A 71 4.91 0.26 18.22
C LYS A 71 3.75 0.54 17.25
N MET A 72 3.13 1.70 17.44
CA MET A 72 2.11 2.26 16.56
C MET A 72 2.79 3.10 15.48
N TYR A 73 2.15 3.18 14.33
CA TYR A 73 2.55 4.04 13.23
C TYR A 73 1.42 5.03 12.94
N LYS A 74 1.81 6.25 12.58
CA LYS A 74 0.92 7.36 12.26
C LYS A 74 1.41 8.06 11.01
N ILE A 75 0.48 8.43 10.13
CA ILE A 75 0.81 9.21 8.94
C ILE A 75 1.10 10.68 9.29
N THR A 76 2.14 11.25 8.71
CA THR A 76 2.48 12.67 8.86
C THR A 76 1.84 13.53 7.77
N SER A 77 2.01 14.85 7.83
CA SER A 77 1.60 15.74 6.73
C SER A 77 2.33 15.40 5.42
N ALA A 78 3.64 15.15 5.48
CA ALA A 78 4.44 14.71 4.33
C ALA A 78 3.95 13.36 3.78
N GLY A 79 3.53 12.44 4.65
CA GLY A 79 2.94 11.17 4.22
C GLY A 79 1.62 11.34 3.48
N LYS A 80 0.81 12.32 3.87
CA LYS A 80 -0.46 12.64 3.16
C LYS A 80 -0.20 13.23 1.77
N GLU A 81 0.82 14.07 1.63
CA GLU A 81 1.27 14.55 0.31
C GLU A 81 1.76 13.38 -0.55
N GLN A 82 2.59 12.50 0.00
CA GLN A 82 3.07 11.31 -0.71
C GLN A 82 1.91 10.35 -1.07
N LEU A 83 0.87 10.25 -0.25
CA LEU A 83 -0.33 9.48 -0.55
C LEU A 83 -1.09 10.07 -1.76
N ALA A 84 -1.18 11.39 -1.86
CA ALA A 84 -1.78 12.05 -3.02
C ALA A 84 -0.96 11.79 -4.30
N ASP A 85 0.38 11.87 -4.21
CA ASP A 85 1.26 11.54 -5.35
C ASP A 85 1.07 10.08 -5.81
N PHE A 86 0.92 9.15 -4.87
CA PHE A 86 0.62 7.75 -5.20
C PHE A 86 -0.73 7.60 -5.89
N GLN A 87 -1.76 8.35 -5.47
CA GLN A 87 -3.07 8.31 -6.13
C GLN A 87 -2.96 8.76 -7.59
N MET A 88 -2.23 9.85 -7.87
CA MET A 88 -2.00 10.32 -9.25
C MET A 88 -1.27 9.27 -10.10
N ASP A 89 -0.17 8.70 -9.61
CA ASP A 89 0.60 7.65 -10.31
C ASP A 89 -0.24 6.38 -10.56
N ILE A 90 -1.08 5.98 -9.60
CA ILE A 90 -1.98 4.83 -9.75
C ILE A 90 -3.03 5.10 -10.83
N GLU A 91 -3.63 6.29 -10.88
CA GLU A 91 -4.61 6.62 -11.91
C GLU A 91 -4.02 6.58 -13.33
N GLU A 92 -2.81 7.10 -13.52
CA GLU A 92 -2.11 7.03 -14.80
C GLU A 92 -1.81 5.57 -15.20
N LYS A 93 -1.35 4.76 -14.26
CA LYS A 93 -1.12 3.33 -14.49
C LYS A 93 -2.41 2.59 -14.82
N MET A 94 -3.50 2.88 -14.14
CA MET A 94 -4.81 2.28 -14.42
C MET A 94 -5.25 2.57 -15.86
N LYS A 95 -5.08 3.79 -16.37
CA LYS A 95 -5.37 4.11 -17.78
C LYS A 95 -4.58 3.23 -18.75
N ASN A 96 -3.28 3.10 -18.54
CA ASN A 96 -2.41 2.29 -19.39
C ASN A 96 -2.73 0.79 -19.30
N LEU A 97 -2.98 0.27 -18.10
CA LEU A 97 -3.32 -1.14 -17.87
C LEU A 97 -4.69 -1.49 -18.46
N SER A 98 -5.69 -0.62 -18.28
CA SER A 98 -7.00 -0.80 -18.91
C SER A 98 -6.91 -0.77 -20.44
N PHE A 99 -6.13 0.15 -21.01
CA PHE A 99 -5.88 0.17 -22.46
C PHE A 99 -5.23 -1.13 -22.93
N PHE A 100 -4.21 -1.62 -22.24
CA PHE A 100 -3.54 -2.88 -22.58
C PHE A 100 -4.51 -4.08 -22.55
N LEU A 101 -5.29 -4.21 -21.48
CA LEU A 101 -6.26 -5.30 -21.33
C LEU A 101 -7.33 -5.25 -22.43
N GLY A 102 -7.81 -4.04 -22.78
CA GLY A 102 -8.72 -3.85 -23.91
C GLY A 102 -8.11 -4.30 -25.23
N LYS A 103 -6.90 -3.83 -25.56
CA LYS A 103 -6.20 -4.23 -26.79
C LYS A 103 -5.93 -5.72 -26.89
N TYR A 104 -5.57 -6.36 -25.78
CA TYR A 104 -5.35 -7.80 -25.76
C TYR A 104 -6.65 -8.59 -25.99
N LYS A 105 -7.76 -8.12 -25.42
CA LYS A 105 -9.08 -8.71 -25.64
C LYS A 105 -9.50 -8.60 -27.11
N ASP A 106 -9.33 -7.44 -27.73
CA ASP A 106 -9.63 -7.22 -29.16
C ASP A 106 -8.88 -8.23 -30.05
N LEU A 107 -7.60 -8.50 -29.74
CA LEU A 107 -6.78 -9.47 -30.49
C LEU A 107 -7.30 -10.91 -30.37
N GLN A 108 -7.79 -11.31 -29.20
CA GLN A 108 -8.35 -12.65 -29.00
C GLN A 108 -9.68 -12.86 -29.74
N GLU A 109 -10.48 -11.80 -29.88
CA GLU A 109 -11.75 -11.86 -30.63
C GLU A 109 -11.52 -11.93 -32.15
N SER A 110 -10.42 -11.36 -32.66
CA SER A 110 -10.06 -11.42 -34.09
C SER A 110 -9.41 -12.74 -34.55
N ASP A 111 -8.94 -13.59 -33.63
CA ASP A 111 -8.35 -14.91 -33.96
C ASP A 111 -9.42 -16.04 -33.98
N HIS A 112 -10.71 -15.70 -33.90
CA HIS A 112 -11.84 -16.65 -33.91
C HIS A 112 -12.80 -16.46 -35.10
N ASP A 113 -12.45 -15.62 -36.06
CA ASP A 113 -13.04 -15.53 -37.42
C ASP A 113 -12.05 -16.05 -38.48
#